data_AF-A0A6B0V3Z2-F1
#
_entry.id   AF-A0A6B0V3Z2-F1
#
_cell.length_a   1.000
_cell.length_b   1.000
_cell.length_c   1.000
_cell.angle_alpha   90.00
_cell.angle_beta   90.00
_cell.angle_gamma   90.00
#
_symmetry.space_group_name_H-M   'P 1'
#
loop_
_entity.id
_entity.type
_entity.pdbx_description
1 polymer ?
#
loop_
_entity_poly.entity_id
_entity_poly.type
_entity_poly.pdbx_seq_one_letter_code
_entity_poly.pdbx_strand_id
1 'polypeptide(L)'
;MAWTVNVAFIFLVLRLTLAVENFTIPLGHIHNYTQMINNLLRVPKTFYVVGGTFEKDPLMDISPYPFKCGEVEIKQRIGNKVPIERSFLEIADKDPKKRQRLTDKYDLEDQKSPGYNYSNFVDVYRTRSHREFAGSMYLLLSDSLTCALFYNNRYYDCELWVTDKPAREKATNVSFCGAFVTTCNDKTVQWYYNYDDCYKPLK
;
A
#
# COMPACT_ATOMS: atom_id res chain seq x y z
N MET A 1 -0.74 44.03 -44.25
CA MET A 1 -1.25 44.04 -42.85
C MET A 1 -0.94 42.70 -42.23
N ALA A 2 0.23 42.56 -41.64
CA ALA A 2 0.68 41.33 -41.00
C ALA A 2 1.94 41.62 -40.19
N TRP A 3 1.91 41.18 -38.93
CA TRP A 3 3.07 40.61 -38.22
C TRP A 3 4.13 41.58 -37.68
N THR A 4 3.77 42.30 -36.63
CA THR A 4 4.69 42.49 -35.50
C THR A 4 4.09 41.77 -34.30
N VAL A 5 4.05 40.43 -34.35
CA VAL A 5 3.85 39.65 -33.13
C VAL A 5 5.06 39.98 -32.26
N ASN A 6 4.78 40.69 -31.17
CA ASN A 6 5.80 41.29 -30.32
C ASN A 6 6.72 40.17 -29.83
N VAL A 7 7.98 40.17 -30.28
CA VAL A 7 8.95 39.09 -30.06
C VAL A 7 9.09 38.77 -28.57
N ALA A 8 8.95 39.78 -27.71
CA ALA A 8 8.88 39.62 -26.25
C ALA A 8 7.74 38.71 -25.77
N PHE A 9 6.56 38.77 -26.41
CA PHE A 9 5.42 37.90 -26.09
C PHE A 9 5.69 36.45 -26.49
N ILE A 10 6.32 36.23 -27.66
CA ILE A 10 6.76 34.90 -28.09
C ILE A 10 7.79 34.33 -27.11
N PHE A 11 8.80 35.13 -26.71
CA PHE A 11 9.79 34.71 -25.72
C PHE A 11 9.19 34.44 -24.34
N LEU A 12 8.17 35.20 -23.92
CA LEU A 12 7.51 35.01 -22.64
C LEU A 12 6.64 33.75 -22.65
N VAL A 13 5.89 33.50 -23.73
CA VAL A 13 5.15 32.24 -23.93
C VAL A 13 6.12 31.06 -24.03
N LEU A 14 7.22 31.16 -24.79
CA LEU A 14 8.24 30.11 -24.85
C LEU A 14 8.89 29.84 -23.49
N ARG A 15 9.21 30.88 -22.70
CA ARG A 15 9.76 30.70 -21.35
C ARG A 15 8.75 30.07 -20.40
N LEU A 16 7.46 30.42 -20.51
CA LEU A 16 6.40 29.79 -19.74
C LEU A 16 6.20 28.33 -20.15
N THR A 17 6.15 28.02 -21.45
CA THR A 17 6.01 26.63 -21.92
C THR A 17 7.24 25.79 -21.57
N LEU A 18 8.45 26.34 -21.70
CA LEU A 18 9.68 25.66 -21.31
C LEU A 18 9.79 25.51 -19.78
N ALA A 19 9.37 26.49 -18.99
CA ALA A 19 9.32 26.36 -17.53
C ALA A 19 8.27 25.34 -17.08
N VAL A 20 7.13 25.29 -17.76
CA VAL A 20 6.08 24.29 -17.54
C VAL A 20 6.58 22.90 -17.95
N GLU A 21 7.22 22.73 -19.12
CA GLU A 21 7.82 21.45 -19.54
C GLU A 21 8.94 20.98 -18.60
N ASN A 22 9.84 21.89 -18.23
CA ASN A 22 10.93 21.59 -17.28
C ASN A 22 10.42 21.19 -15.89
N PHE A 23 9.17 21.56 -15.54
CA PHE A 23 8.52 21.14 -14.30
C PHE A 23 7.67 19.87 -14.47
N THR A 24 6.91 19.75 -15.57
CA THR A 24 6.00 18.63 -15.81
C THR A 24 6.74 17.33 -16.09
N ILE A 25 7.90 17.38 -16.75
CA ILE A 25 8.71 16.19 -17.02
C ILE A 25 9.18 15.53 -15.71
N PRO A 26 9.92 16.22 -14.81
CA PRO A 26 10.29 15.64 -13.51
C PRO A 26 9.08 15.22 -12.66
N LEU A 27 8.00 16.01 -12.65
CA LEU A 27 6.79 15.67 -11.91
C LEU A 27 6.17 14.35 -12.43
N GLY A 28 6.13 14.18 -13.75
CA GLY A 28 5.68 12.94 -14.39
C GLY A 28 6.60 11.76 -14.06
N HIS A 29 7.92 11.96 -14.02
CA HIS A 29 8.86 10.91 -13.59
C HIS A 29 8.64 10.50 -12.14
N ILE A 30 8.50 11.46 -11.22
CA ILE A 30 8.22 11.20 -9.79
C ILE A 30 6.88 10.45 -9.67
N HIS A 31 5.83 10.95 -10.32
CA HIS A 31 4.52 10.32 -10.29
C HIS A 31 4.59 8.86 -10.74
N ASN A 32 5.18 8.60 -11.92
CA ASN A 32 5.40 7.25 -12.42
C ASN A 32 6.19 6.40 -11.41
N TYR A 33 7.30 6.90 -10.87
CA TYR A 33 8.14 6.16 -9.93
C TYR A 33 7.41 5.78 -8.64
N THR A 34 6.64 6.71 -8.06
CA THR A 34 5.89 6.50 -6.82
C THR A 34 4.72 5.52 -6.97
N GLN A 35 4.26 5.27 -8.20
CA GLN A 35 3.16 4.36 -8.51
C GLN A 35 3.63 3.03 -9.12
N MET A 36 4.94 2.83 -9.29
CA MET A 36 5.50 1.56 -9.75
C MET A 36 5.50 0.52 -8.63
N ILE A 37 4.47 -0.31 -8.57
CA ILE A 37 4.32 -1.34 -7.52
C ILE A 37 5.50 -2.33 -7.49
N ASN A 38 6.11 -2.54 -8.66
CA ASN A 38 7.31 -3.37 -8.78
C ASN A 38 8.50 -2.88 -7.96
N ASN A 39 8.65 -1.57 -7.74
CA ASN A 39 9.74 -1.05 -6.92
C ASN A 39 9.58 -1.45 -5.45
N LEU A 40 8.33 -1.43 -4.97
CA LEU A 40 8.00 -1.83 -3.62
C LEU A 40 8.22 -3.33 -3.38
N LEU A 41 7.86 -4.16 -4.36
CA LEU A 41 7.87 -5.63 -4.26
C LEU A 41 9.17 -6.29 -4.74
N ARG A 42 10.18 -5.49 -5.14
CA ARG A 42 11.40 -5.97 -5.79
C ARG A 42 12.28 -6.83 -4.90
N VAL A 43 12.40 -6.46 -3.63
CA VAL A 43 13.36 -7.04 -2.69
C VAL A 43 12.58 -7.66 -1.53
N PRO A 44 12.96 -8.87 -1.06
CA PRO A 44 12.36 -9.46 0.13
C PRO A 44 12.48 -8.52 1.33
N LYS A 45 11.35 -8.25 1.99
CA LYS A 45 11.26 -7.42 3.19
C LYS A 45 9.94 -7.65 3.91
N THR A 46 9.91 -7.30 5.19
CA THR A 46 8.68 -7.34 5.99
C THR A 46 8.10 -5.94 6.08
N PHE A 47 6.79 -5.85 5.89
CA PHE A 47 5.98 -4.70 6.18
C PHE A 47 5.07 -4.97 7.37
N TYR A 48 4.81 -3.94 8.15
CA TYR A 48 3.81 -3.88 9.19
C TYR A 48 2.58 -3.15 8.65
N VAL A 49 1.41 -3.76 8.76
CA VAL A 49 0.12 -3.16 8.37
C VAL A 49 -0.36 -2.33 9.55
N VAL A 50 -0.03 -1.04 9.53
CA VAL A 50 -0.13 -0.18 10.71
C VAL A 50 -1.46 0.54 10.84
N GLY A 51 -2.09 0.87 9.71
CA GLY A 51 -3.41 1.47 9.70
C GLY A 51 -4.22 1.06 8.48
N GLY A 52 -5.52 1.24 8.56
CA GLY A 52 -6.44 0.91 7.47
C GLY A 52 -7.87 1.25 7.81
N THR A 53 -8.79 0.99 6.89
CA THR A 53 -10.21 1.33 7.05
C THR A 53 -11.11 0.12 7.29
N PHE A 54 -10.52 -1.05 7.49
CA PHE A 54 -11.22 -2.32 7.67
C PHE A 54 -11.14 -2.81 9.12
N GLU A 55 -12.18 -3.48 9.58
CA GLU A 55 -12.17 -4.16 10.88
C GLU A 55 -11.62 -5.59 10.76
N LYS A 56 -11.94 -6.26 9.66
CA LYS A 56 -11.52 -7.62 9.34
C LYS A 56 -10.65 -7.62 8.10
N ASP A 57 -9.68 -8.51 8.04
CA ASP A 57 -8.72 -8.54 6.94
C ASP A 57 -9.44 -8.71 5.58
N PRO A 58 -9.28 -7.76 4.63
CA PRO A 58 -10.01 -7.79 3.36
C PRO A 58 -9.50 -8.88 2.40
N LEU A 59 -8.36 -9.50 2.68
CA LEU A 59 -7.76 -10.59 1.92
C LEU A 59 -7.97 -11.95 2.59
N MET A 60 -8.54 -12.01 3.79
CA MET A 60 -8.80 -13.24 4.54
C MET A 60 -10.26 -13.30 5.00
N ASP A 61 -11.14 -13.65 4.06
CA ASP A 61 -12.63 -13.59 4.17
C ASP A 61 -13.28 -14.34 5.34
N ILE A 62 -12.49 -15.12 6.09
CA ILE A 62 -13.00 -16.17 6.99
C ILE A 62 -12.59 -15.90 8.45
N SER A 63 -11.77 -14.88 8.74
CA SER A 63 -11.47 -14.59 10.16
C SER A 63 -12.66 -13.89 10.83
N PRO A 64 -13.27 -14.46 11.87
CA PRO A 64 -14.31 -13.76 12.62
C PRO A 64 -13.71 -12.63 13.48
N TYR A 65 -12.39 -12.57 13.62
CA TYR A 65 -11.71 -11.71 14.58
C TYR A 65 -11.26 -10.38 13.97
N PRO A 66 -11.21 -9.30 14.78
CA PRO A 66 -10.66 -8.03 14.34
C PRO A 66 -9.19 -8.14 13.96
N PHE A 67 -8.81 -7.47 12.87
CA PHE A 67 -7.44 -7.43 12.40
C PHE A 67 -6.56 -6.58 13.33
N LYS A 68 -5.45 -7.14 13.79
CA LYS A 68 -4.50 -6.48 14.69
C LYS A 68 -3.07 -6.92 14.40
N CYS A 69 -2.10 -6.03 14.60
CA CYS A 69 -0.67 -6.36 14.56
C CYS A 69 -0.26 -7.09 13.25
N GLY A 70 -0.77 -6.63 12.11
CA GLY A 70 -0.58 -7.28 10.82
C GLY A 70 0.83 -7.16 10.29
N GLU A 71 1.36 -8.23 9.73
CA GLU A 71 2.67 -8.31 9.09
C GLU A 71 2.52 -8.94 7.70
N VAL A 72 3.27 -8.40 6.73
CA VAL A 72 3.37 -8.95 5.38
C VAL A 72 4.83 -9.14 5.05
N GLU A 73 5.26 -10.38 4.91
CA GLU A 73 6.60 -10.73 4.47
C GLU A 73 6.60 -10.98 2.97
N ILE A 74 7.32 -10.14 2.24
CA ILE A 74 7.58 -10.28 0.82
C ILE A 74 8.73 -11.27 0.62
N LYS A 75 8.50 -12.28 -0.21
CA LYS A 75 9.51 -13.28 -0.57
C LYS A 75 10.13 -12.97 -1.94
N GLN A 76 11.16 -13.74 -2.29
CA GLN A 76 11.81 -13.62 -3.59
C GLN A 76 10.81 -13.90 -4.72
N ARG A 77 10.79 -13.04 -5.73
CA ARG A 77 9.96 -13.19 -6.94
C ARG A 77 10.27 -14.51 -7.66
N ILE A 78 9.22 -15.21 -8.09
CA ILE A 78 9.28 -16.46 -8.86
C ILE A 78 8.50 -16.25 -10.16
N GLY A 79 9.21 -16.14 -11.29
CA GLY A 79 8.59 -15.79 -12.57
C GLY A 79 7.90 -14.43 -12.53
N ASN A 80 6.60 -14.40 -12.85
CA ASN A 80 5.77 -13.19 -12.81
C ASN A 80 5.09 -12.94 -11.46
N LYS A 81 5.38 -13.76 -10.42
CA LYS A 81 4.68 -13.72 -9.14
C LYS A 81 5.60 -13.30 -8.00
N VAL A 82 5.05 -12.55 -7.05
CA VAL A 82 5.70 -12.24 -5.78
C VAL A 82 4.97 -12.98 -4.67
N PRO A 83 5.55 -14.07 -4.13
CA PRO A 83 4.95 -14.74 -3.00
C PRO A 83 5.04 -13.85 -1.77
N ILE A 84 3.96 -13.80 -0.99
CA ILE A 84 3.92 -13.14 0.31
C ILE A 84 3.36 -14.08 1.37
N GLU A 85 3.82 -13.87 2.59
CA GLU A 85 3.20 -14.43 3.78
C GLU A 85 2.60 -13.29 4.59
N ARG A 86 1.28 -13.33 4.81
CA ARG A 86 0.56 -12.33 5.59
C ARG A 86 0.12 -12.95 6.90
N SER A 87 0.41 -12.30 8.00
CA SER A 87 -0.02 -12.74 9.33
C SER A 87 -0.63 -11.60 10.13
N PHE A 88 -1.48 -11.93 11.09
CA PHE A 88 -2.01 -10.98 12.07
C PHE A 88 -2.32 -11.66 13.38
N LEU A 89 -2.45 -10.87 14.44
CA LEU A 89 -2.75 -11.37 15.76
C LEU A 89 -4.25 -11.67 15.90
N GLU A 90 -4.55 -12.92 16.20
CA GLU A 90 -5.87 -13.37 16.59
C GLU A 90 -5.95 -13.51 18.12
N ILE A 91 -7.06 -13.01 18.67
CA ILE A 91 -7.39 -13.14 20.09
C ILE A 91 -8.76 -13.81 20.14
N ALA A 92 -8.81 -15.04 20.62
CA ALA A 92 -10.07 -15.76 20.75
C ALA A 92 -10.95 -15.07 21.80
N ASP A 93 -12.19 -14.71 21.42
CA ASP A 93 -13.14 -13.97 22.27
C ASP A 93 -13.37 -14.61 23.67
N LYS A 94 -13.18 -15.93 23.77
CA LYS A 94 -13.43 -16.71 25.00
C LYS A 94 -12.21 -16.87 25.89
N ASP A 95 -11.01 -16.51 25.44
CA ASP A 95 -9.80 -16.56 26.27
C ASP A 95 -8.72 -15.59 25.74
N PRO A 96 -8.61 -14.37 26.30
CA PRO A 96 -7.58 -13.40 25.90
C PRO A 96 -6.14 -13.87 26.20
N LYS A 97 -5.94 -14.99 26.89
CA LYS A 97 -4.63 -15.63 27.04
C LYS A 97 -4.25 -16.49 25.84
N LYS A 98 -5.22 -16.95 25.05
CA LYS A 98 -5.01 -17.69 23.79
C LYS A 98 -4.86 -16.71 22.64
N ARG A 99 -3.63 -16.23 22.49
CA ARG A 99 -3.20 -15.34 21.41
C ARG A 99 -2.38 -16.15 20.43
N GLN A 100 -2.73 -16.11 19.15
CA GLN A 100 -1.98 -16.79 18.10
C GLN A 100 -1.84 -15.91 16.87
N ARG A 101 -0.82 -16.19 16.06
CA ARG A 101 -0.71 -15.58 14.74
C ARG A 101 -1.51 -16.44 13.77
N LEU A 102 -2.51 -15.84 13.13
CA LEU A 102 -3.06 -16.38 11.90
C LEU A 102 -2.13 -16.01 10.77
N THR A 103 -1.78 -16.98 9.94
CA THR A 103 -0.90 -16.79 8.80
C THR A 103 -1.54 -17.37 7.56
N ASP A 104 -1.39 -16.68 6.44
CA ASP A 104 -1.78 -17.17 5.12
C ASP A 104 -0.79 -16.74 4.05
N LYS A 105 -0.78 -17.49 2.95
CA LYS A 105 0.15 -17.32 1.83
C LYS A 105 -0.59 -16.88 0.59
N TYR A 106 0.01 -15.92 -0.11
CA TYR A 106 -0.55 -15.36 -1.33
C TYR A 106 0.52 -15.22 -2.41
N ASP A 107 0.09 -15.30 -3.66
CA ASP A 107 0.85 -14.85 -4.81
C ASP A 107 0.32 -13.49 -5.25
N LEU A 108 1.19 -12.50 -5.39
CA LEU A 108 0.88 -11.22 -6.02
C LEU A 108 1.30 -11.24 -7.48
N GLU A 109 0.41 -10.83 -8.37
CA GLU A 109 0.70 -10.68 -9.80
C GLU A 109 0.51 -9.23 -10.22
N ASP A 110 1.56 -8.63 -10.79
CA ASP A 110 1.55 -7.21 -11.14
C ASP A 110 0.61 -6.93 -12.32
N GLN A 111 -0.20 -5.91 -12.18
CA GLN A 111 -1.15 -5.47 -13.18
C GLN A 111 -1.05 -3.97 -13.41
N LYS A 112 -1.57 -3.54 -14.56
CA LYS A 112 -1.47 -2.15 -15.01
C LYS A 112 -2.84 -1.60 -15.34
N SER A 113 -3.24 -0.52 -14.66
CA SER A 113 -4.47 0.20 -14.95
C SER A 113 -4.38 0.93 -16.30
N PRO A 114 -5.51 1.17 -16.99
CA PRO A 114 -5.53 2.01 -18.19
C PRO A 114 -4.94 3.40 -17.92
N GLY A 115 -4.11 3.89 -18.85
CA GLY A 115 -3.45 5.20 -18.74
C GLY A 115 -2.15 5.21 -17.92
N TYR A 116 -1.78 4.11 -17.28
CA TYR A 116 -0.51 3.99 -16.56
C TYR A 116 0.61 3.47 -17.46
N ASN A 117 1.83 3.98 -17.25
CA ASN A 117 3.02 3.52 -17.95
C ASN A 117 3.56 2.20 -17.38
N TYR A 118 3.38 1.98 -16.08
CA TYR A 118 3.90 0.84 -15.34
C TYR A 118 2.81 0.18 -14.50
N SER A 119 3.03 -1.06 -14.08
CA SER A 119 2.14 -1.75 -13.15
C SER A 119 2.00 -0.96 -11.84
N ASN A 120 0.76 -0.70 -11.46
CA ASN A 120 0.37 0.14 -10.33
C ASN A 120 -0.56 -0.58 -9.35
N PHE A 121 -0.93 -1.83 -9.64
CA PHE A 121 -1.70 -2.66 -8.74
C PHE A 121 -1.27 -4.11 -8.85
N VAL A 122 -1.67 -4.92 -7.87
CA VAL A 122 -1.49 -6.37 -7.89
C VAL A 122 -2.82 -7.07 -7.77
N ASP A 123 -2.98 -8.16 -8.51
CA ASP A 123 -3.99 -9.16 -8.21
C ASP A 123 -3.44 -10.12 -7.16
N VAL A 124 -4.23 -10.37 -6.12
CA VAL A 124 -3.85 -11.17 -4.96
C VAL A 124 -4.50 -12.53 -5.08
N TYR A 125 -3.72 -13.60 -4.99
CA TYR A 125 -4.22 -14.98 -5.07
C TYR A 125 -3.83 -15.77 -3.82
N ARG A 126 -4.78 -16.37 -3.11
CA ARG A 126 -4.51 -17.31 -2.00
C ARG A 126 -3.87 -18.59 -2.53
N THR A 127 -2.91 -19.16 -1.80
CA THR A 127 -2.15 -20.35 -2.24
C THR A 127 -2.31 -21.58 -1.34
N ARG A 128 -3.31 -21.65 -0.44
CA ARG A 128 -3.47 -22.76 0.52
C ARG A 128 -3.64 -24.14 -0.15
N SER A 129 -4.77 -24.35 -0.81
CA SER A 129 -5.15 -25.64 -1.41
C SER A 129 -5.35 -25.53 -2.92
N HIS A 130 -6.01 -24.45 -3.34
CA HIS A 130 -6.17 -24.07 -4.73
C HIS A 130 -5.89 -22.58 -4.85
N ARG A 131 -5.44 -22.18 -6.05
CA ARG A 131 -5.20 -20.78 -6.36
C ARG A 131 -6.55 -20.07 -6.51
N GLU A 132 -6.88 -19.21 -5.57
CA GLU A 132 -8.15 -18.47 -5.53
C GLU A 132 -7.87 -16.96 -5.56
N PHE A 133 -8.59 -16.22 -6.40
CA PHE A 133 -8.49 -14.77 -6.44
C PHE A 133 -9.10 -14.15 -5.17
N ALA A 134 -8.31 -13.37 -4.44
CA ALA A 134 -8.70 -12.75 -3.17
C ALA A 134 -9.09 -11.27 -3.30
N GLY A 135 -8.75 -10.64 -4.42
CA GLY A 135 -9.01 -9.22 -4.70
C GLY A 135 -7.80 -8.56 -5.38
N SER A 136 -7.94 -7.27 -5.70
CA SER A 136 -6.84 -6.47 -6.26
C SER A 136 -6.45 -5.35 -5.29
N MET A 137 -5.16 -5.09 -5.15
CA MET A 137 -4.59 -4.01 -4.34
C MET A 137 -3.90 -2.97 -5.23
N TYR A 138 -4.43 -1.76 -5.23
CA TYR A 138 -3.94 -0.62 -6.00
C TYR A 138 -3.01 0.21 -5.14
N LEU A 139 -1.80 0.50 -5.65
CA LEU A 139 -0.86 1.39 -4.98
C LEU A 139 -1.32 2.83 -5.17
N LEU A 140 -1.74 3.46 -4.08
CA LEU A 140 -2.14 4.87 -4.06
C LEU A 140 -0.92 5.79 -3.92
N LEU A 141 -0.01 5.42 -3.01
CA LEU A 141 1.14 6.25 -2.64
C LEU A 141 2.26 5.38 -2.05
N SER A 142 3.50 5.60 -2.46
CA SER A 142 4.66 4.94 -1.86
C SER A 142 5.94 5.74 -2.08
N ASP A 143 6.86 5.63 -1.13
CA ASP A 143 8.26 6.04 -1.31
C ASP A 143 9.16 4.87 -1.80
N SER A 144 8.55 3.73 -2.15
CA SER A 144 9.16 2.44 -2.54
C SER A 144 10.02 1.75 -1.48
N LEU A 145 10.43 2.47 -0.44
CA LEU A 145 11.42 2.01 0.53
C LEU A 145 10.77 1.68 1.86
N THR A 146 10.11 2.66 2.48
CA THR A 146 9.68 2.61 3.88
C THR A 146 8.18 2.52 4.05
N CYS A 147 7.37 2.99 3.09
CA CYS A 147 5.92 2.96 3.20
C CYS A 147 5.17 2.76 1.89
N ALA A 148 3.97 2.19 1.99
CA ALA A 148 3.01 2.10 0.91
C ALA A 148 1.59 2.22 1.45
N LEU A 149 0.76 3.00 0.75
CA LEU A 149 -0.68 3.08 0.97
C LEU A 149 -1.37 2.38 -0.20
N PHE A 150 -2.18 1.37 0.14
CA PHE A 150 -2.94 0.59 -0.81
C PHE A 150 -4.42 0.85 -0.69
N TYR A 151 -5.11 0.61 -1.79
CA TYR A 151 -6.56 0.50 -1.87
C TYR A 151 -6.95 -0.89 -2.37
N ASN A 152 -7.85 -1.56 -1.66
CA ASN A 152 -8.41 -2.85 -2.00
C ASN A 152 -9.78 -2.67 -2.64
N ASN A 153 -9.96 -3.14 -3.87
CA ASN A 153 -11.20 -2.95 -4.63
C ASN A 153 -12.36 -3.85 -4.20
N ARG A 154 -12.12 -4.88 -3.39
CA ARG A 154 -13.15 -5.84 -3.00
C ARG A 154 -14.10 -5.26 -1.96
N TYR A 155 -13.55 -4.59 -0.96
CA TYR A 155 -14.29 -3.98 0.15
C TYR A 155 -14.14 -2.45 0.20
N TYR A 156 -13.45 -1.88 -0.79
CA TYR A 156 -13.23 -0.44 -0.91
C TYR A 156 -12.47 0.13 0.29
N ASP A 157 -11.49 -0.62 0.79
CA ASP A 157 -10.72 -0.30 1.99
C ASP A 157 -9.30 0.09 1.66
N CYS A 158 -8.67 0.90 2.50
CA CYS A 158 -7.25 1.18 2.41
C CYS A 158 -6.45 0.47 3.49
N GLU A 159 -5.18 0.22 3.19
CA GLU A 159 -4.21 -0.30 4.14
C GLU A 159 -2.84 0.38 3.99
N LEU A 160 -2.27 0.79 5.11
CA LEU A 160 -0.97 1.43 5.24
C LEU A 160 0.06 0.39 5.68
N TRP A 161 1.08 0.20 4.85
CA TRP A 161 2.21 -0.67 5.10
C TRP A 161 3.44 0.19 5.40
N VAL A 162 4.20 -0.17 6.43
CA VAL A 162 5.50 0.47 6.76
C VAL A 162 6.56 -0.57 7.11
N THR A 163 7.84 -0.29 6.85
CA THR A 163 8.93 -1.23 7.16
C THR A 163 9.31 -1.24 8.64
N ASP A 164 9.11 -0.13 9.34
CA ASP A 164 9.49 0.00 10.73
C ASP A 164 8.32 -0.34 11.64
N LYS A 165 8.52 -1.29 12.56
CA LYS A 165 7.49 -1.64 13.54
C LYS A 165 7.22 -0.42 14.42
N PRO A 166 5.98 0.10 14.46
CA PRO A 166 5.68 1.24 15.31
C PRO A 166 5.86 0.88 16.78
N ALA A 167 6.42 1.81 17.54
CA ALA A 167 6.41 1.73 18.99
C ALA A 167 4.98 1.81 19.53
N ARG A 168 4.76 1.29 20.74
CA ARG A 168 3.46 1.29 21.41
C ARG A 168 2.85 2.70 21.43
N GLU A 169 1.57 2.80 21.07
CA GLU A 169 0.80 4.05 20.98
C GLU A 169 1.34 5.08 19.97
N LYS A 170 2.30 4.70 19.13
CA LYS A 170 2.90 5.57 18.09
C LYS A 170 2.59 5.07 16.69
N ALA A 171 1.43 4.44 16.47
CA ALA A 171 1.03 3.94 15.16
C ALA A 171 0.54 5.05 14.21
N THR A 172 0.07 6.18 14.75
CA THR A 172 -0.48 7.29 13.96
C THR A 172 0.64 8.11 13.31
N ASN A 173 0.49 8.43 12.03
CA ASN A 173 1.44 9.25 11.25
C ASN A 173 2.89 8.76 11.28
N VAL A 174 3.09 7.43 11.34
CA VAL A 174 4.41 6.77 11.36
C VAL A 174 5.25 6.99 10.11
N SER A 175 4.62 7.44 9.02
CA SER A 175 5.27 7.68 7.74
C SER A 175 4.55 8.77 6.97
N PHE A 176 5.21 9.28 5.93
CA PHE A 176 4.59 10.18 4.96
C PHE A 176 3.31 9.60 4.36
N CYS A 177 3.31 8.31 3.99
CA CYS A 177 2.11 7.64 3.48
C CYS A 177 0.96 7.64 4.52
N GLY A 178 1.31 7.54 5.81
CA GLY A 178 0.34 7.53 6.91
C GLY A 178 -0.45 8.83 7.05
N ALA A 179 0.06 9.96 6.57
CA ALA A 179 -0.68 11.23 6.57
C ALA A 179 -1.92 11.19 5.65
N PHE A 180 -1.97 10.26 4.69
CA PHE A 180 -3.03 10.16 3.69
C PHE A 180 -3.99 9.00 3.93
N VAL A 181 -3.77 8.14 4.94
CA VAL A 181 -4.70 7.02 5.18
C VAL A 181 -6.10 7.51 5.56
N THR A 182 -6.20 8.69 6.20
CA THR A 182 -7.46 9.33 6.59
C THR A 182 -8.25 9.89 5.42
N THR A 183 -7.65 10.00 4.23
CA THR A 183 -8.35 10.47 3.03
C THR A 183 -9.02 9.32 2.27
N CYS A 184 -8.98 8.10 2.80
CA CYS A 184 -9.53 6.94 2.11
C CYS A 184 -11.05 6.82 2.28
N ASN A 185 -11.79 7.14 1.22
CA ASN A 185 -13.23 6.89 1.06
C ASN A 185 -14.11 7.35 2.23
N ASP A 186 -13.71 8.42 2.93
CA ASP A 186 -14.40 8.95 4.11
C ASP A 186 -14.67 7.90 5.22
N LYS A 187 -13.89 6.81 5.24
CA LYS A 187 -14.01 5.75 6.25
C LYS A 187 -13.19 6.09 7.49
N THR A 188 -13.62 5.57 8.63
CA THR A 188 -12.86 5.68 9.88
C THR A 188 -11.59 4.83 9.81
N VAL A 189 -10.45 5.46 10.13
CA VAL A 189 -9.17 4.76 10.18
C VAL A 189 -9.00 4.04 11.51
N GLN A 190 -8.60 2.77 11.42
CA GLN A 190 -8.14 1.96 12.53
C GLN A 190 -6.61 1.90 12.53
N TRP A 191 -6.01 1.98 13.72
CA TRP A 191 -4.56 1.92 13.92
C TRP A 191 -4.19 0.61 14.63
N TYR A 192 -3.83 -0.39 13.84
CA TYR A 192 -3.75 -1.79 14.26
C TYR A 192 -2.62 -2.12 15.25
N TYR A 193 -1.70 -1.17 15.48
CA TYR A 193 -0.60 -1.29 16.43
C TYR A 193 -0.80 -0.48 17.72
N ASN A 194 -1.93 0.20 17.89
CA ASN A 194 -2.25 0.86 19.17
C ASN A 194 -2.80 -0.13 20.22
N TYR A 195 -2.92 -1.42 19.90
CA TYR A 195 -3.32 -2.46 20.84
C TYR A 195 -2.11 -3.02 21.59
N ASP A 196 -2.19 -3.07 22.93
CA ASP A 196 -1.15 -3.62 23.81
C ASP A 196 -0.72 -5.04 23.45
N ASP A 197 -1.64 -5.82 22.90
CA ASP A 197 -1.41 -7.23 22.57
C ASP A 197 -0.35 -7.40 21.47
N CYS A 198 -0.06 -6.36 20.68
CA CYS A 198 1.00 -6.35 19.65
C CYS A 198 2.43 -6.38 20.23
N TYR A 199 2.58 -6.10 21.52
CA TYR A 199 3.88 -5.97 22.21
C TYR A 199 4.10 -7.01 23.30
N LYS A 200 3.10 -7.86 23.57
CA LYS A 200 3.19 -8.94 24.55
C LYS A 200 3.69 -10.21 23.86
N PRO A 201 4.60 -10.99 24.47
CA PRO A 201 5.06 -12.26 23.89
C PRO A 201 3.89 -13.22 23.67
N LEU A 202 3.90 -13.97 22.57
CA LEU A 202 2.98 -15.10 22.38
C LEU A 202 3.35 -16.17 23.42
N LYS A 203 2.34 -16.79 24.04
CA LYS A 203 2.53 -17.84 25.05
C LYS A 203 2.39 -19.21 24.41
#